data_AF-A0A6V8KII4-F1
#
_entry.id   AF-A0A6V8KII4-F1
#
_cell.length_a   1.000
_cell.length_b   1.000
_cell.length_c   1.000
_cell.angle_alpha   90.00
_cell.angle_beta   90.00
_cell.angle_gamma   90.00
#
_symmetry.space_group_name_H-M   'P 1'
#
loop_
_entity.id
_entity.type
_entity.pdbx_description
1 polymer ?
#
loop_
_entity_poly.entity_id
_entity_poly.type
_entity_poly.pdbx_seq_one_letter_code
_entity_poly.pdbx_strand_id
1 'polypeptide(L)'
;MSTNPLISAWRAGRKTYGVWCTMPGSVPAELIARQGADYVCVDYQHGLVDHSTAIPMMQAIDAGGSVPIARVSWNEPDRIMRVADAGARGVVVPMVNTAAEALRAARALRFPPHGDRSYGPVRAREVLGTADLDILADQACLIMIETADAIRNVREIAATPACTASTWGRATSRCRWACCPATRHRTPSSSA
;
A
#
# COMPACT_ATOMS: atom_id res chain seq x y z
N MET A 1 20.51 -5.14 1.07
CA MET A 1 19.11 -5.40 1.47
C MET A 1 18.20 -4.71 0.47
N SER A 2 17.37 -5.46 -0.27
CA SER A 2 16.42 -4.86 -1.22
C SER A 2 15.28 -4.22 -0.44
N THR A 3 15.36 -2.90 -0.25
CA THR A 3 14.32 -2.12 0.43
C THR A 3 13.14 -1.90 -0.52
N ASN A 4 11.94 -1.71 0.02
CA ASN A 4 10.79 -1.36 -0.80
C ASN A 4 10.99 -0.02 -1.51
N PRO A 5 11.06 0.01 -2.86
CA PRO A 5 11.41 1.22 -3.60
C PRO A 5 10.39 2.35 -3.39
N LEU A 6 9.11 2.03 -3.16
CA LEU A 6 8.08 3.04 -2.88
C LEU A 6 8.30 3.67 -1.50
N ILE A 7 8.52 2.86 -0.47
CA ILE A 7 8.78 3.34 0.89
C ILE A 7 10.07 4.18 0.91
N SER A 8 11.13 3.70 0.25
CA SER A 8 12.38 4.45 0.10
C SER A 8 12.18 5.79 -0.61
N ALA A 9 11.37 5.83 -1.68
CA ALA A 9 11.03 7.07 -2.38
C ALA A 9 10.27 8.06 -1.47
N TRP A 10 9.26 7.59 -0.74
CA TRP A 10 8.46 8.44 0.15
C TRP A 10 9.24 8.96 1.35
N ARG A 11 10.12 8.13 1.95
CA ARG A 11 11.04 8.56 3.01
C ARG A 11 12.01 9.64 2.52
N ALA A 12 12.42 9.58 1.26
CA ALA A 12 13.23 10.61 0.61
C ALA A 12 12.42 11.83 0.13
N GLY A 13 11.11 11.89 0.40
CA GLY A 13 10.24 12.99 -0.03
C GLY A 13 9.97 13.03 -1.54
N ARG A 14 10.32 11.97 -2.28
CA ARG A 14 10.02 11.86 -3.71
C ARG A 14 8.54 11.53 -3.92
N LYS A 15 7.96 12.14 -4.95
CA LYS A 15 6.62 11.79 -5.44
C LYS A 15 6.72 10.52 -6.27
N THR A 16 5.71 9.68 -6.16
CA THR A 16 5.52 8.47 -6.99
C THR A 16 4.19 8.58 -7.72
N TYR A 17 4.13 8.15 -8.97
CA TYR A 17 2.94 8.08 -9.79
C TYR A 17 2.57 6.63 -10.04
N GLY A 18 1.30 6.29 -9.90
CA GLY A 18 0.84 4.94 -10.18
C GLY A 18 -0.45 4.89 -10.96
N VAL A 19 -0.68 3.73 -11.55
CA VAL A 19 -1.85 3.44 -12.40
C VAL A 19 -2.74 2.42 -11.71
N TRP A 20 -4.06 2.64 -11.78
CA TRP A 20 -5.06 1.70 -11.29
C TRP A 20 -5.43 0.72 -12.39
N CYS A 21 -5.33 -0.58 -12.13
CA CYS A 21 -5.65 -1.63 -13.07
C CYS A 21 -6.88 -2.41 -12.60
N THR A 22 -8.03 -2.09 -13.22
CA THR A 22 -9.33 -2.74 -12.97
C THR A 22 -9.64 -3.83 -13.99
N MET A 23 -8.95 -3.83 -15.14
CA MET A 23 -9.12 -4.83 -16.18
C MET A 23 -8.22 -6.05 -15.93
N PRO A 24 -8.78 -7.27 -15.94
CA PRO A 24 -8.01 -8.49 -15.71
C PRO A 24 -7.08 -8.81 -16.90
N GLY A 25 -5.90 -9.32 -16.59
CA GLY A 25 -4.97 -9.88 -17.59
C GLY A 25 -3.52 -9.43 -17.41
N SER A 26 -2.57 -10.33 -17.64
CA SER A 26 -1.14 -10.02 -17.58
C SER A 26 -0.69 -9.07 -18.67
N VAL A 27 -1.23 -9.20 -19.90
CA VAL A 27 -0.89 -8.32 -21.03
C VAL A 27 -1.19 -6.83 -20.75
N PRO A 28 -2.42 -6.43 -20.34
CA PRO A 28 -2.67 -5.03 -20.01
C PRO A 28 -1.82 -4.56 -18.82
N ALA A 29 -1.59 -5.42 -17.82
CA ALA A 29 -0.75 -5.08 -16.68
C ALA A 29 0.72 -4.83 -17.08
N GLU A 30 1.29 -5.64 -17.98
CA GLU A 30 2.63 -5.45 -18.54
C GLU A 30 2.73 -4.14 -19.33
N LEU A 31 1.76 -3.89 -20.23
CA LEU A 31 1.76 -2.69 -21.06
C LEU A 31 1.71 -1.41 -20.22
N ILE A 32 0.90 -1.41 -19.15
CA ILE A 32 0.82 -0.32 -18.19
C ILE A 32 2.16 -0.13 -17.47
N ALA A 33 2.75 -1.20 -16.97
CA ALA A 33 4.01 -1.13 -16.22
C ALA A 33 5.15 -0.56 -17.07
N ARG A 34 5.23 -0.96 -18.35
CA ARG A 34 6.23 -0.45 -19.31
C ARG A 34 6.08 1.04 -19.65
N GLN A 35 4.98 1.71 -19.28
CA GLN A 35 4.83 3.16 -19.48
C GLN A 35 5.61 4.01 -18.45
N GLY A 36 6.29 3.38 -17.48
CA GLY A 36 7.12 4.08 -16.50
C GLY A 36 6.35 4.57 -15.26
N ALA A 37 5.24 3.92 -14.91
CA ALA A 37 4.60 4.13 -13.61
C ALA A 37 5.51 3.62 -12.48
N ASP A 38 5.60 4.33 -11.36
CA ASP A 38 6.34 3.84 -10.18
C ASP A 38 5.65 2.61 -9.58
N TYR A 39 4.32 2.55 -9.64
CA TYR A 39 3.54 1.40 -9.19
C TYR A 39 2.28 1.17 -10.02
N VAL A 40 1.79 -0.07 -10.00
CA VAL A 40 0.49 -0.45 -10.58
C VAL A 40 -0.36 -1.10 -9.50
N CYS A 41 -1.57 -0.59 -9.31
CA CYS A 41 -2.52 -1.10 -8.32
C CYS A 41 -3.47 -2.12 -8.96
N VAL A 42 -3.36 -3.38 -8.54
CA VAL A 42 -4.31 -4.44 -8.89
C VAL A 42 -5.54 -4.32 -7.99
N ASP A 43 -6.71 -4.14 -8.60
CA ASP A 43 -7.93 -3.80 -7.87
C ASP A 43 -8.86 -4.99 -7.63
N TYR A 44 -8.92 -5.47 -6.38
CA TYR A 44 -9.83 -6.53 -5.97
C TYR A 44 -11.20 -6.04 -5.48
N GLN A 45 -11.41 -4.73 -5.32
CA GLN A 45 -12.67 -4.21 -4.75
C GLN A 45 -13.70 -3.91 -5.83
N HIS A 46 -13.29 -3.20 -6.87
CA HIS A 46 -14.16 -2.80 -7.98
C HIS A 46 -13.61 -3.21 -9.35
N GLY A 47 -12.40 -3.76 -9.41
CA GLY A 47 -11.89 -4.40 -10.61
C GLY A 47 -12.52 -5.78 -10.83
N LEU A 48 -12.41 -6.29 -12.05
CA LEU A 48 -12.87 -7.64 -12.40
C LEU A 48 -11.76 -8.68 -12.16
N VAL A 49 -10.91 -8.45 -11.15
CA VAL A 49 -9.70 -9.22 -10.90
C VAL A 49 -9.93 -10.16 -9.72
N ASP A 50 -9.83 -11.46 -9.99
CA ASP A 50 -9.74 -12.49 -8.95
C ASP A 50 -8.29 -12.79 -8.58
N HIS A 51 -8.10 -13.61 -7.56
CA HIS A 51 -6.76 -13.94 -7.07
C HIS A 51 -5.91 -14.72 -8.07
N SER A 52 -6.52 -15.66 -8.81
CA SER A 52 -5.83 -16.43 -9.85
C SER A 52 -5.30 -15.55 -10.98
N THR A 53 -6.02 -14.46 -11.28
CA THR A 53 -5.65 -13.50 -12.32
C THR A 53 -4.66 -12.45 -11.81
N ALA A 54 -4.78 -12.07 -10.54
CA ALA A 54 -3.88 -11.08 -9.95
C ALA A 54 -2.43 -11.55 -9.87
N ILE A 55 -2.17 -12.84 -9.63
CA ILE A 55 -0.79 -13.38 -9.56
C ILE A 55 -0.02 -13.13 -10.87
N PRO A 56 -0.49 -13.55 -12.06
CA PRO A 56 0.19 -13.27 -13.31
C PRO A 56 0.20 -11.78 -13.67
N MET A 57 -0.77 -10.98 -13.21
CA MET A 57 -0.69 -9.52 -13.31
C MET A 57 0.47 -8.96 -12.50
N MET A 58 0.66 -9.37 -11.24
CA MET A 58 1.78 -8.91 -10.41
C MET A 58 3.13 -9.34 -11.00
N GLN A 59 3.22 -10.55 -11.56
CA GLN A 59 4.41 -11.00 -12.30
C GLN A 59 4.72 -10.11 -13.51
N ALA A 60 3.70 -9.77 -14.30
CA ALA A 60 3.83 -8.89 -15.45
C ALA A 60 4.23 -7.46 -15.05
N ILE A 61 3.69 -6.95 -13.95
CA ILE A 61 4.03 -5.62 -13.41
C ILE A 61 5.49 -5.58 -12.99
N ASP A 62 5.96 -6.57 -12.24
CA ASP A 62 7.36 -6.69 -11.84
C ASP A 62 8.28 -6.76 -13.08
N ALA A 63 7.93 -7.59 -14.07
CA ALA A 63 8.70 -7.74 -15.31
C ALA A 63 8.71 -6.46 -16.17
N GLY A 64 7.66 -5.64 -16.09
CA GLY A 64 7.55 -4.35 -16.77
C GLY A 64 8.28 -3.20 -16.07
N GLY A 65 8.83 -3.43 -14.87
CA GLY A 65 9.63 -2.46 -14.12
C GLY A 65 8.86 -1.57 -13.14
N SER A 66 7.55 -1.75 -12.99
CA SER A 66 6.74 -1.07 -11.98
C SER A 66 6.61 -1.91 -10.70
N VAL A 67 6.25 -1.27 -9.59
CA VAL A 67 6.02 -1.95 -8.32
C VAL A 67 4.56 -2.42 -8.21
N PRO A 68 4.28 -3.73 -8.02
CA PRO A 68 2.91 -4.20 -7.84
C PRO A 68 2.40 -3.82 -6.45
N ILE A 69 1.24 -3.18 -6.39
CA ILE A 69 0.45 -3.00 -5.16
C ILE A 69 -0.97 -3.56 -5.40
N ALA A 70 -1.73 -3.82 -4.34
CA ALA A 70 -3.09 -4.32 -4.47
C ALA A 70 -4.07 -3.52 -3.60
N ARG A 71 -5.23 -3.15 -4.14
CA ARG A 71 -6.37 -2.77 -3.30
C ARG A 71 -7.13 -4.03 -2.92
N VAL A 72 -7.25 -4.30 -1.61
CA VAL A 72 -8.09 -5.38 -1.12
C VAL A 72 -9.57 -4.98 -1.15
N SER A 73 -10.45 -5.97 -1.22
CA SER A 73 -11.89 -5.72 -1.28
C SER A 73 -12.49 -5.18 0.02
N TRP A 74 -11.86 -5.45 1.17
CA TRP A 74 -12.25 -4.92 2.48
C TRP A 74 -11.10 -4.99 3.48
N ASN A 75 -11.23 -4.32 4.64
CA ASN A 75 -10.26 -4.36 5.74
C ASN A 75 -10.36 -5.67 6.54
N GLU A 76 -10.02 -6.78 5.89
CA GLU A 76 -9.98 -8.11 6.50
C GLU A 76 -8.55 -8.67 6.49
N PRO A 77 -8.04 -9.20 7.62
CA PRO A 77 -6.66 -9.67 7.71
C PRO A 77 -6.30 -10.76 6.68
N ASP A 78 -7.19 -11.71 6.41
CA ASP A 78 -6.96 -12.78 5.44
C ASP A 78 -6.75 -12.23 4.02
N ARG A 79 -7.51 -11.20 3.63
CA ARG A 79 -7.39 -10.55 2.32
C ARG A 79 -6.08 -9.80 2.19
N ILE A 80 -5.66 -9.11 3.25
CA ILE A 80 -4.41 -8.36 3.32
C ILE A 80 -3.21 -9.32 3.24
N MET A 81 -3.21 -10.38 4.05
CA MET A 81 -2.14 -11.39 4.05
C MET A 81 -2.05 -12.10 2.69
N ARG A 82 -3.19 -12.43 2.09
CA ARG A 82 -3.24 -13.13 0.81
C ARG A 82 -2.59 -12.34 -0.34
N VAL A 83 -2.84 -11.03 -0.45
CA VAL A 83 -2.18 -10.20 -1.47
C VAL A 83 -0.71 -9.94 -1.13
N ALA A 84 -0.38 -9.87 0.16
CA ALA A 84 0.99 -9.74 0.62
C ALA A 84 1.83 -10.98 0.27
N ASP A 85 1.27 -12.18 0.43
CA ASP A 85 1.91 -13.46 0.10
C ASP A 85 2.05 -13.68 -1.41
N ALA A 86 1.10 -13.14 -2.20
CA ALA A 86 1.19 -13.04 -3.65
C ALA A 86 2.30 -12.08 -4.14
N GLY A 87 2.95 -11.34 -3.23
CA GLY A 87 4.09 -10.49 -3.55
C GLY A 87 3.74 -9.04 -3.86
N ALA A 88 2.55 -8.56 -3.52
CA ALA A 88 2.27 -7.12 -3.55
C ALA A 88 3.24 -6.38 -2.61
N ARG A 89 3.87 -5.30 -3.08
CA ARG A 89 4.79 -4.48 -2.28
C ARG A 89 4.05 -3.40 -1.47
N GLY A 90 2.75 -3.29 -1.66
CA GLY A 90 1.87 -2.43 -0.88
C GLY A 90 0.43 -2.89 -0.98
N VAL A 91 -0.35 -2.59 0.05
CA VAL A 91 -1.77 -2.92 0.13
C VAL A 91 -2.56 -1.66 0.41
N VAL A 92 -3.54 -1.34 -0.45
CA VAL A 92 -4.53 -0.29 -0.24
C VAL A 92 -5.74 -0.90 0.45
N VAL A 93 -6.10 -0.34 1.61
CA VAL A 93 -7.17 -0.84 2.47
C VAL A 93 -8.32 0.17 2.47
N PRO A 94 -9.50 -0.20 1.93
CA PRO A 94 -10.67 0.66 1.85
C PRO A 94 -11.43 0.71 3.18
N MET A 95 -12.35 1.66 3.29
CA MET A 95 -13.37 1.75 4.35
C MET A 95 -12.82 1.77 5.77
N VAL A 96 -11.69 2.45 5.97
CA VAL A 96 -11.08 2.66 7.30
C VAL A 96 -11.53 4.00 7.87
N ASN A 97 -12.21 3.95 9.01
CA ASN A 97 -12.85 5.07 9.68
C ASN A 97 -12.18 5.44 11.01
N THR A 98 -11.36 4.56 11.59
CA THR A 98 -10.73 4.78 12.91
C THR A 98 -9.25 4.39 12.94
N ALA A 99 -8.49 4.94 13.89
CA ALA A 99 -7.10 4.54 14.12
C ALA A 99 -6.96 3.05 14.50
N ALA A 100 -7.95 2.50 15.21
CA ALA A 100 -7.98 1.07 15.53
C ALA A 100 -8.11 0.20 14.28
N GLU A 101 -8.98 0.58 13.32
CA GLU A 101 -9.10 -0.09 12.03
C GLU A 101 -7.83 0.01 11.19
N ALA A 102 -7.18 1.17 11.18
CA ALA A 102 -5.89 1.36 10.52
C ALA A 102 -4.80 0.48 11.15
N LEU A 103 -4.77 0.38 12.48
CA LEU A 103 -3.81 -0.45 13.20
C LEU A 103 -4.03 -1.93 12.89
N ARG A 104 -5.29 -2.40 12.83
CA ARG A 104 -5.61 -3.78 12.41
C ARG A 104 -5.05 -4.08 11.03
N ALA A 105 -5.23 -3.17 10.07
CA ALA A 105 -4.69 -3.31 8.72
C ALA A 105 -3.16 -3.39 8.70
N ALA A 106 -2.48 -2.50 9.43
CA ALA A 106 -1.02 -2.51 9.51
C ALA A 106 -0.47 -3.78 10.16
N ARG A 107 -1.10 -4.26 11.24
CA ARG A 107 -0.70 -5.50 11.93
C ARG A 107 -0.85 -6.73 11.05
N ALA A 108 -1.84 -6.77 10.15
CA ALA A 108 -1.99 -7.87 9.18
C ALA A 108 -0.84 -7.98 8.17
N LEU A 109 0.00 -6.94 8.03
CA LEU A 109 1.21 -6.95 7.19
C LEU A 109 2.51 -7.19 7.96
N ARG A 110 2.45 -7.38 9.28
CA ARG A 110 3.65 -7.54 10.14
C ARG A 110 3.62 -8.92 10.81
N PHE A 111 4.76 -9.59 10.82
CA PHE A 111 4.91 -10.86 11.54
C PHE A 111 5.02 -10.62 13.06
N PRO A 112 4.77 -11.64 13.90
CA PRO A 112 5.08 -11.58 15.32
C PRO A 112 6.56 -11.19 15.57
N PRO A 113 6.86 -10.36 16.59
CA PRO A 113 5.96 -9.80 17.60
C PRO A 113 5.26 -8.49 17.17
N HIS A 114 5.52 -7.99 15.98
CA HIS A 114 5.10 -6.66 15.53
C HIS A 114 3.70 -6.62 14.89
N GLY A 115 3.12 -7.77 14.59
CA GLY A 115 1.76 -7.90 14.09
C GLY A 115 1.23 -9.33 14.12
N ASP A 116 0.23 -9.57 13.29
CA ASP A 116 -0.62 -10.77 13.32
C ASP A 116 -0.52 -11.60 12.03
N ARG A 117 0.42 -11.26 11.13
CA ARG A 117 0.64 -12.00 9.88
C ARG A 117 1.18 -13.39 10.18
N SER A 118 0.46 -14.43 9.72
CA SER A 118 0.94 -15.80 9.73
C SER A 118 2.01 -16.02 8.66
N TYR A 119 2.83 -17.06 8.82
CA TYR A 119 3.89 -17.36 7.86
C TYR A 119 3.33 -18.08 6.63
N GLY A 120 3.17 -17.34 5.53
CA GLY A 120 2.79 -17.87 4.22
C GLY A 120 3.37 -17.15 2.99
N PRO A 121 4.59 -16.57 2.99
CA PRO A 121 5.06 -15.68 1.91
C PRO A 121 5.48 -16.43 0.62
N VAL A 122 4.59 -17.23 0.01
CA VAL A 122 4.89 -18.17 -1.08
C VAL A 122 5.60 -17.50 -2.26
N ARG A 123 5.02 -16.42 -2.81
CA ARG A 123 5.63 -15.68 -3.93
C ARG A 123 6.52 -14.54 -3.42
N ALA A 124 6.12 -13.86 -2.34
CA ALA A 124 6.89 -12.74 -1.79
C ALA A 124 8.35 -13.12 -1.47
N ARG A 125 8.60 -14.32 -0.93
CA ARG A 125 9.95 -14.84 -0.64
C ARG A 125 10.80 -14.96 -1.90
N GLU A 126 10.22 -15.47 -2.98
CA GLU A 126 10.91 -15.67 -4.26
C GLU A 126 11.22 -14.34 -4.95
N VAL A 127 10.25 -13.41 -4.96
CA VAL A 127 10.41 -12.09 -5.58
C VAL A 127 11.48 -11.26 -4.87
N LEU A 128 11.54 -11.34 -3.53
CA LEU A 128 12.52 -10.60 -2.74
C LEU A 128 13.86 -11.35 -2.57
N GLY A 129 13.91 -12.65 -2.91
CA GLY A 129 15.09 -13.49 -2.76
C GLY A 129 15.56 -13.63 -1.30
N THR A 130 14.64 -13.60 -0.34
CA THR A 130 14.99 -13.60 1.09
C THR A 130 13.92 -14.26 1.95
N ALA A 131 14.35 -14.95 3.02
CA ALA A 131 13.50 -15.46 4.08
C ALA A 131 13.46 -14.56 5.33
N ASP A 132 14.16 -13.42 5.29
CA ASP A 132 14.17 -12.44 6.36
C ASP A 132 12.78 -11.81 6.55
N LEU A 133 12.20 -12.00 7.74
CA LEU A 133 10.85 -11.56 8.07
C LEU A 133 10.70 -10.03 8.04
N ASP A 134 11.75 -9.28 8.38
CA ASP A 134 11.68 -7.81 8.37
C ASP A 134 11.63 -7.29 6.94
N ILE A 135 12.38 -7.91 6.02
CA ILE A 135 12.32 -7.56 4.60
C ILE A 135 10.99 -7.99 3.99
N LEU A 136 10.48 -9.18 4.33
CA LEU A 136 9.18 -9.67 3.88
C LEU A 136 8.01 -8.82 4.40
N ALA A 137 8.19 -8.19 5.56
CA ALA A 137 7.23 -7.28 6.18
C ALA A 137 7.39 -5.81 5.75
N ASP A 138 8.39 -5.44 4.92
CA ASP A 138 8.59 -4.08 4.39
C ASP A 138 7.58 -3.73 3.28
N GLN A 139 6.31 -4.05 3.49
CA GLN A 139 5.19 -3.75 2.60
C GLN A 139 4.46 -2.50 3.08
N ALA A 140 4.09 -1.64 2.12
CA ALA A 140 3.36 -0.42 2.39
C ALA A 140 1.91 -0.72 2.80
N CYS A 141 1.46 -0.18 3.93
CA CYS A 141 0.05 -0.18 4.33
C CYS A 141 -0.57 1.18 3.95
N LEU A 142 -1.38 1.21 2.90
CA LEU A 142 -2.01 2.42 2.37
C LEU A 142 -3.48 2.47 2.83
N ILE A 143 -3.80 3.41 3.71
CA ILE A 143 -5.17 3.56 4.22
C ILE A 143 -5.95 4.50 3.32
N MET A 144 -7.12 4.10 2.84
CA MET A 144 -7.99 4.92 2.01
C MET A 144 -8.98 5.71 2.88
N ILE A 145 -8.90 7.04 2.81
CA ILE A 145 -9.83 7.95 3.48
C ILE A 145 -10.97 8.30 2.51
N GLU A 146 -12.14 7.68 2.70
CA GLU A 146 -13.26 7.78 1.74
C GLU A 146 -14.64 7.98 2.38
N THR A 147 -14.71 8.09 3.70
CA THR A 147 -15.96 8.34 4.44
C THR A 147 -15.89 9.64 5.24
N ALA A 148 -17.03 10.14 5.67
CA ALA A 148 -17.09 11.32 6.55
C ALA A 148 -16.42 11.04 7.91
N ASP A 149 -16.57 9.82 8.45
CA ASP A 149 -15.89 9.41 9.69
C ASP A 149 -14.38 9.37 9.52
N ALA A 150 -13.90 8.80 8.41
CA ALA A 150 -12.48 8.76 8.10
C ALA A 150 -11.87 10.16 7.99
N ILE A 151 -12.61 11.13 7.42
CA ILE A 151 -12.17 12.53 7.35
C ILE A 151 -12.12 13.16 8.75
N ARG A 152 -13.14 12.93 9.60
CA ARG A 152 -13.14 13.42 10.99
C ARG A 152 -11.96 12.88 11.78
N ASN A 153 -11.63 11.61 11.58
CA ASN A 153 -10.60 10.89 12.32
C ASN A 153 -9.23 10.87 11.59
N VAL A 154 -9.06 11.64 10.52
CA VAL A 154 -7.90 11.52 9.61
C VAL A 154 -6.56 11.71 10.31
N ARG A 155 -6.50 12.59 11.32
CA ARG A 155 -5.26 12.84 12.08
C ARG A 155 -4.86 11.63 12.92
N GLU A 156 -5.82 10.98 13.56
CA GLU A 156 -5.58 9.78 14.37
C GLU A 156 -5.22 8.59 13.48
N ILE A 157 -5.93 8.42 12.36
CA ILE A 157 -5.60 7.42 11.35
C ILE A 157 -4.17 7.63 10.82
N ALA A 158 -3.81 8.86 10.46
CA ALA A 158 -2.48 9.18 9.93
C ALA A 158 -1.36 9.03 10.97
N ALA A 159 -1.66 9.15 12.26
CA ALA A 159 -0.72 8.93 13.35
C ALA A 159 -0.49 7.45 13.68
N THR A 160 -1.24 6.53 13.06
CA THR A 160 -1.13 5.10 13.34
C THR A 160 0.24 4.57 12.89
N PRO A 161 1.00 3.91 13.78
CA PRO A 161 2.30 3.34 13.42
C PRO A 161 2.20 2.35 12.26
N ALA A 162 3.24 2.31 11.41
CA ALA A 162 3.33 1.45 10.24
C ALA A 162 2.27 1.65 9.13
N CYS A 163 1.38 2.65 9.27
CA CYS A 163 0.50 3.11 8.18
C CYS A 163 1.14 4.24 7.37
N THR A 164 0.82 4.29 6.08
CA THR A 164 0.95 5.46 5.22
C THR A 164 -0.46 5.86 4.82
N ALA A 165 -0.99 6.96 5.36
CA ALA A 165 -2.36 7.38 5.05
C ALA A 165 -2.43 7.98 3.63
N SER A 166 -3.42 7.55 2.84
CA SER A 166 -3.68 8.05 1.48
C SER A 166 -5.12 8.55 1.36
N THR A 167 -5.31 9.83 1.05
CA THR A 167 -6.64 10.37 0.78
C THR A 167 -7.01 10.12 -0.68
N TRP A 168 -8.15 9.49 -0.96
CA TRP A 168 -8.66 9.34 -2.32
C TRP A 168 -10.14 9.74 -2.37
N GLY A 169 -10.44 10.82 -3.10
CA GLY A 169 -11.79 11.34 -3.33
C GLY A 169 -11.76 12.39 -4.44
N ARG A 170 -12.45 12.12 -5.56
CA ARG A 170 -12.58 12.93 -6.80
C ARG A 170 -11.33 13.71 -7.25
N ALA A 171 -10.62 13.13 -8.24
CA ALA A 171 -9.81 13.83 -9.26
C ALA A 171 -8.62 14.70 -8.82
N THR A 172 -8.00 14.50 -7.65
CA THR A 172 -6.66 15.07 -7.38
C THR A 172 -5.71 14.05 -6.76
N SER A 173 -4.80 13.53 -7.57
CA SER A 173 -3.66 12.66 -7.22
C SER A 173 -2.55 13.43 -6.50
N ARG A 174 -2.85 13.95 -5.30
CA ARG A 174 -1.84 14.43 -4.34
C ARG A 174 -1.83 13.54 -3.11
N CYS A 175 -1.06 12.45 -3.16
CA CYS A 175 -0.61 11.78 -1.94
C CYS A 175 0.36 12.71 -1.21
N ARG A 176 -0.09 13.30 -0.11
CA ARG A 176 0.79 13.81 0.94
C ARG A 176 0.40 13.01 2.17
N TRP A 177 1.37 12.35 2.81
CA TRP A 177 1.52 12.03 4.25
C TRP A 177 2.55 10.91 4.36
N ALA A 178 3.83 11.28 4.25
CA ALA A 178 4.92 10.43 4.70
C ALA A 178 4.92 10.45 6.24
N CYS A 179 4.92 9.26 6.85
CA CYS A 179 5.30 9.07 8.25
C CYS A 179 6.72 9.63 8.44
N CYS A 180 6.83 10.91 8.78
CA CYS A 180 8.07 11.57 9.20
C CYS A 180 7.78 12.15 10.59
N PRO A 181 8.47 11.69 11.66
CA PRO A 181 8.37 12.35 12.94
C PRO A 181 8.97 13.76 12.79
N ALA A 182 8.22 14.77 13.21
CA ALA A 182 8.55 16.19 13.14
C ALA A 182 8.33 16.89 11.78
N THR A 183 7.09 17.28 11.50
CA THR A 183 6.86 18.58 10.85
C THR A 183 6.68 19.64 11.93
N ARG A 184 7.71 20.48 12.11
CA ARG A 184 7.68 21.64 13.01
C ARG A 184 6.50 22.52 12.65
N HIS A 185 5.61 22.76 13.61
CA HIS A 185 4.61 23.82 13.51
C HIS A 185 5.32 25.15 13.31
N ARG A 186 5.04 25.85 12.20
CA ARG A 186 5.20 27.31 12.17
C ARG A 186 4.07 27.87 13.02
N THR A 187 4.42 28.39 14.18
CA THR A 187 3.53 29.31 14.91
C THR A 187 3.27 30.53 14.02
N PRO A 188 2.04 31.07 13.99
CA PRO A 188 1.81 32.37 13.37
C PRO A 188 2.56 33.41 14.21
N SER A 189 3.46 34.18 13.58
CA SER A 189 3.98 35.39 14.20
C SER A 189 2.83 36.37 14.36
N SER A 190 2.39 36.61 15.59
CA SER A 190 1.59 37.79 15.91
C SER A 190 2.50 39.00 15.84
N SER A 191 2.46 39.73 14.74
CA SER A 191 2.94 41.11 14.68
C SER A 191 1.78 42.04 15.03
N ALA A 192 1.83 42.59 16.23
CA ALA A 192 1.31 43.91 16.56
C ALA A 192 2.52 44.84 16.71
#